data_AF-A0A2D5XRL6-F1
#
_entry.id   AF-A0A2D5XRL6-F1
#
_cell.length_a   1.000
_cell.length_b   1.000
_cell.length_c   1.000
_cell.angle_alpha   90.00
_cell.angle_beta   90.00
_cell.angle_gamma   90.00
#
_symmetry.space_group_name_H-M   'P 1'
#
loop_
_entity.id
_entity.type
_entity.pdbx_description
1 polymer ?
#
loop_
_entity_poly.entity_id
_entity_poly.type
_entity_poly.pdbx_seq_one_letter_code
_entity_poly.pdbx_strand_id
1 'polypeptide(L)'
;MISLPLILVPLVAGVAPQEDQVTPSQVLMESIVEDAFIDLEAEFNEAYDGWRAELRKAKGIKAKRALREKHPVRLFWDRFQGLADGGEGRALIWMTRSLRNKGLRLSAIAPEKVRIAKLLLKDYSMASWFGDGVDSFVRDRKHLGQEWVLDALRRVAKVNKDHSIQAQCKYELVGLLRKLEGKQALEEADALMAELLDHYADTEYGFRMRAERTRPEDLKPGKEAPEFLGRTIDGHDFKLSDYRGKVVLIDFYGFW
;
A
#
# COMPACT_ATOMS: atom_id res chain seq x y z
N MET A 1 10.29 -6.09 -76.90
CA MET A 1 10.28 -4.76 -76.25
C MET A 1 8.95 -4.61 -75.53
N ILE A 2 8.92 -4.88 -74.23
CA ILE A 2 7.76 -4.65 -73.36
C ILE A 2 8.31 -3.88 -72.16
N SER A 3 7.84 -2.64 -72.00
CA SER A 3 8.26 -1.71 -70.97
C SER A 3 7.31 -1.83 -69.78
N LEU A 4 7.79 -2.27 -68.61
CA LEU A 4 7.07 -2.12 -67.34
C LEU A 4 7.47 -0.79 -66.70
N PRO A 5 6.55 -0.04 -66.07
CA PRO A 5 6.89 1.15 -65.32
C PRO A 5 7.40 0.77 -63.92
N LEU A 6 8.48 1.45 -63.50
CA LEU A 6 8.99 1.43 -62.13
C LEU A 6 7.96 2.07 -61.20
N ILE A 7 7.41 1.32 -60.25
CA ILE A 7 6.63 1.87 -59.14
C ILE A 7 7.59 2.19 -58.00
N LEU A 8 7.77 3.48 -57.73
CA LEU A 8 8.51 3.98 -56.57
C LEU A 8 7.61 3.84 -55.32
N VAL A 9 8.00 2.97 -54.39
CA VAL A 9 7.37 2.90 -53.05
C VAL A 9 8.06 3.93 -52.15
N PRO A 10 7.34 4.87 -51.51
CA PRO A 10 7.96 5.80 -50.59
C PRO A 10 8.35 5.06 -49.29
N LEU A 11 9.59 5.30 -48.86
CA LEU A 11 10.15 4.87 -47.60
C LEU A 11 9.37 5.54 -46.44
N VAL A 12 8.56 4.78 -45.71
CA VAL A 12 7.95 5.28 -44.47
C VAL A 12 9.06 5.37 -43.42
N ALA A 13 9.49 6.58 -43.09
CA ALA A 13 10.38 6.84 -41.98
C ALA A 13 9.67 6.41 -40.68
N GLY A 14 10.25 5.44 -39.97
CA GLY A 14 9.76 5.01 -38.67
C GLY A 14 9.84 6.15 -37.67
N VAL A 15 8.70 6.55 -37.12
CA VAL A 15 8.65 7.39 -35.93
C VAL A 15 9.07 6.53 -34.75
N ALA A 16 10.25 6.83 -34.18
CA ALA A 16 10.68 6.25 -32.91
C ALA A 16 9.68 6.65 -31.81
N PRO A 17 9.37 5.77 -30.84
CA PRO A 17 8.50 6.14 -29.73
C PRO A 17 9.16 7.26 -28.92
N GLN A 18 8.47 8.39 -28.77
CA GLN A 18 8.86 9.42 -27.82
C GLN A 18 8.76 8.84 -26.41
N GLU A 19 9.88 8.74 -25.71
CA GLU A 19 9.87 8.66 -24.25
C GLU A 19 9.19 9.92 -23.72
N ASP A 20 8.10 9.75 -22.96
CA ASP A 20 7.41 10.84 -22.27
C ASP A 20 8.38 11.55 -21.32
N GLN A 21 8.99 12.64 -21.79
CA GLN A 21 9.85 13.47 -20.96
C GLN A 21 8.98 14.35 -20.06
N VAL A 22 8.92 13.99 -18.78
CA VAL A 22 8.28 14.80 -17.74
C VAL A 22 8.98 16.15 -17.65
N THR A 23 8.22 17.24 -17.72
CA THR A 23 8.79 18.60 -17.72
C THR A 23 9.21 19.04 -16.31
N PRO A 24 10.24 19.90 -16.17
CA PRO A 24 10.66 20.43 -14.86
C PRO A 24 9.53 21.09 -14.06
N SER A 25 8.55 21.70 -14.73
CA SER A 25 7.37 22.31 -14.10
C SER A 25 6.38 21.26 -13.54
N GLN A 26 6.28 20.09 -14.17
CA GLN A 26 5.46 18.98 -13.65
C GLN A 26 6.12 18.36 -12.42
N VAL A 27 7.44 18.14 -12.46
CA VAL A 27 8.19 17.64 -11.29
C VAL A 27 8.07 18.59 -10.10
N LEU A 28 8.19 19.90 -10.33
CA LEU A 28 8.05 20.91 -9.27
C LEU A 28 6.62 20.96 -8.70
N MET A 29 5.59 20.81 -9.54
CA MET A 29 4.21 20.76 -9.07
C MET A 29 3.93 19.49 -8.26
N GLU A 30 4.44 18.34 -8.70
CA GLU A 30 4.34 17.07 -7.98
C GLU A 30 5.02 17.15 -6.60
N SER A 31 6.21 17.76 -6.50
CA SER A 31 6.90 17.93 -5.21
C SER A 31 6.16 18.87 -4.26
N ILE A 32 5.61 19.99 -4.77
CA ILE A 32 4.83 20.94 -3.96
C ILE A 32 3.56 20.27 -3.40
N VAL A 33 2.88 19.46 -4.20
CA VAL A 33 1.67 18.74 -3.77
C VAL A 33 2.02 17.65 -2.74
N GLU A 34 3.14 16.97 -2.92
CA GLU A 34 3.64 15.98 -1.96
C GLU A 34 3.95 16.59 -0.59
N ASP A 35 4.68 17.71 -0.57
CA ASP A 35 4.97 18.44 0.66
C ASP A 35 3.68 18.91 1.35
N ALA A 36 2.69 19.39 0.57
CA ALA A 36 1.40 19.83 1.11
C ALA A 36 0.59 18.71 1.77
N PHE A 37 0.69 17.46 1.28
CA PHE A 37 0.05 16.32 1.94
C PHE A 37 0.74 15.98 3.27
N ILE A 38 2.06 15.91 3.27
CA ILE A 38 2.85 15.57 4.45
C ILE A 38 2.62 16.58 5.56
N ASP A 39 2.66 17.87 5.23
CA ASP A 39 2.40 18.96 6.19
C ASP A 39 0.98 18.88 6.75
N LEU A 40 -0.03 18.68 5.89
CA LEU A 40 -1.41 18.55 6.34
C LEU A 40 -1.64 17.33 7.23
N GLU A 41 -0.98 16.22 6.93
CA GLU A 41 -1.03 15.00 7.75
C GLU A 41 -0.37 15.21 9.10
N ALA A 42 0.77 15.91 9.16
CA ALA A 42 1.43 16.28 10.41
C ALA A 42 0.54 17.18 11.28
N GLU A 43 -0.06 18.23 10.70
CA GLU A 43 -1.02 19.10 11.39
C GLU A 43 -2.23 18.31 11.93
N PHE A 44 -2.77 17.39 11.12
CA PHE A 44 -3.87 16.54 11.54
C PHE A 44 -3.47 15.63 12.71
N ASN A 45 -2.28 15.03 12.66
CA ASN A 45 -1.79 14.13 13.70
C ASN A 45 -1.60 14.87 15.03
N GLU A 46 -1.06 16.09 15.01
CA GLU A 46 -0.95 16.93 16.21
C GLU A 46 -2.34 17.25 16.80
N ALA A 47 -3.28 17.68 15.97
CA ALA A 47 -4.65 17.95 16.40
C ALA A 47 -5.36 16.68 16.93
N TYR A 48 -5.11 15.54 16.30
CA TYR A 48 -5.63 14.23 16.72
C TYR A 48 -5.07 13.80 18.07
N ASP A 49 -3.77 13.97 18.30
CA ASP A 49 -3.15 13.61 19.57
C ASP A 49 -3.63 14.50 20.72
N GLY A 50 -3.77 15.81 20.48
CA GLY A 50 -4.41 16.73 21.43
C GLY A 50 -5.84 16.29 21.80
N TRP A 51 -6.68 16.06 20.79
CA TRP A 51 -8.05 15.56 20.98
C TRP A 51 -8.08 14.21 21.72
N ARG A 52 -7.19 13.28 21.37
CA ARG A 52 -7.10 11.95 21.99
C ARG A 52 -6.69 12.05 23.46
N ALA A 53 -5.78 12.96 23.80
CA ALA A 53 -5.39 13.23 25.18
C ALA A 53 -6.55 13.79 26.01
N GLU A 54 -7.34 14.73 25.46
CA GLU A 54 -8.56 15.23 26.11
C GLU A 54 -9.60 14.12 26.30
N LEU A 55 -9.84 13.30 25.28
CA LEU A 55 -10.80 12.20 25.33
C LEU A 55 -10.45 11.17 26.41
N ARG A 56 -9.16 10.90 26.61
CA ARG A 56 -8.66 10.02 27.69
C ARG A 56 -8.93 10.61 29.07
N LYS A 57 -8.75 11.93 29.24
CA LYS A 57 -8.99 12.64 30.51
C LYS A 57 -10.47 12.84 30.83
N ALA A 58 -11.34 12.83 29.82
CA ALA A 58 -12.77 13.10 29.98
C ALA A 58 -13.47 12.03 30.85
N LYS A 59 -14.16 12.49 31.90
CA LYS A 59 -14.94 11.65 32.81
C LYS A 59 -16.41 11.59 32.38
N GLY A 60 -16.95 10.38 32.32
CA GLY A 60 -18.36 10.13 32.02
C GLY A 60 -18.71 10.14 30.52
N ILE A 61 -19.83 9.49 30.21
CA ILE A 61 -20.27 9.24 28.82
C ILE A 61 -20.62 10.55 28.10
N LYS A 62 -21.26 11.51 28.79
CA LYS A 62 -21.68 12.80 28.21
C LYS A 62 -20.49 13.62 27.71
N ALA A 63 -19.43 13.77 28.52
CA ALA A 63 -18.23 14.49 28.15
C ALA A 63 -17.50 13.82 26.97
N LYS A 64 -17.36 12.48 27.01
CA LYS A 64 -16.75 11.71 25.90
C LYS A 64 -17.56 11.83 24.60
N ARG A 65 -18.88 11.85 24.67
CA ARG A 65 -19.74 12.05 23.49
C ARG A 65 -19.56 13.43 22.87
N ALA A 66 -19.54 14.48 23.69
CA ALA A 66 -19.31 15.84 23.22
C ALA A 66 -17.94 15.99 22.52
N LEU A 67 -16.89 15.35 23.05
CA LEU A 67 -15.56 15.34 22.41
C LEU A 67 -15.56 14.56 21.09
N ARG A 68 -16.27 13.42 20.99
CA ARG A 68 -16.40 12.66 19.72
C ARG A 68 -17.12 13.46 18.63
N GLU A 69 -18.05 14.33 19.00
CA GLU A 69 -18.71 15.23 18.03
C GLU A 69 -17.77 16.29 17.47
N LYS A 70 -16.68 16.60 18.19
CA LYS A 70 -15.59 17.52 17.78
C LYS A 70 -14.36 16.80 17.23
N HIS A 71 -14.51 15.58 16.70
CA HIS A 71 -13.38 14.82 16.17
C HIS A 71 -12.62 15.61 15.08
N PRO A 72 -11.27 15.71 15.12
CA PRO A 72 -10.48 16.54 14.20
C PRO A 72 -10.72 16.29 12.72
N VAL A 73 -10.99 15.03 12.32
CA VAL A 73 -11.40 14.67 10.94
C VAL A 73 -12.40 15.65 10.32
N ARG A 74 -13.37 16.19 11.09
CA ARG A 74 -14.37 17.12 10.57
C ARG A 74 -13.77 18.48 10.14
N LEU A 75 -12.74 18.94 10.85
CA LEU A 75 -12.05 20.20 10.57
C LEU A 75 -11.11 20.07 9.37
N PHE A 76 -10.48 18.90 9.22
CA PHE A 76 -9.48 18.66 8.19
C PHE A 76 -10.07 18.07 6.90
N TRP A 77 -11.34 17.65 6.92
CA TRP A 77 -11.95 16.94 5.80
C TRP A 77 -11.82 17.69 4.47
N ASP A 78 -12.24 18.96 4.45
CA ASP A 78 -12.29 19.73 3.20
C ASP A 78 -10.88 20.02 2.65
N ARG A 79 -9.87 20.13 3.52
CA ARG A 79 -8.46 20.30 3.12
C ARG A 79 -7.92 19.03 2.45
N PHE A 80 -8.14 17.85 3.05
CA PHE A 80 -7.76 16.58 2.42
C PHE A 80 -8.56 16.31 1.15
N GLN A 81 -9.84 16.68 1.13
CA GLN A 81 -10.65 16.57 -0.08
C GLN A 81 -10.09 17.47 -1.19
N GLY A 82 -9.67 18.69 -0.88
CA GLY A 82 -9.01 19.59 -1.84
C GLY A 82 -7.73 18.99 -2.43
N LEU A 83 -6.89 18.36 -1.60
CA LEU A 83 -5.70 17.63 -2.08
C LEU A 83 -6.09 16.45 -2.99
N ALA A 84 -7.07 15.65 -2.58
CA ALA A 84 -7.54 14.51 -3.37
C ALA A 84 -8.10 14.94 -4.73
N ASP A 85 -8.89 16.02 -4.76
CA ASP A 85 -9.45 16.61 -5.99
C ASP A 85 -8.33 17.22 -6.86
N GLY A 86 -7.21 17.63 -6.26
CA GLY A 86 -5.98 18.09 -6.91
C GLY A 86 -5.05 17.00 -7.42
N GLY A 87 -5.41 15.71 -7.28
CA GLY A 87 -4.60 14.59 -7.77
C GLY A 87 -3.71 13.91 -6.72
N GLU A 88 -3.85 14.27 -5.45
CA GLU A 88 -3.10 13.61 -4.37
C GLU A 88 -3.82 12.33 -3.89
N GLY A 89 -3.43 11.19 -4.43
CA GLY A 89 -4.06 9.91 -4.12
C GLY A 89 -3.89 9.44 -2.66
N ARG A 90 -2.86 9.88 -1.94
CA ARG A 90 -2.72 9.56 -0.49
C ARG A 90 -3.80 10.22 0.34
N ALA A 91 -4.30 11.38 -0.07
CA ALA A 91 -5.43 12.02 0.57
C ALA A 91 -6.71 11.19 0.45
N LEU A 92 -6.93 10.48 -0.67
CA LEU A 92 -8.05 9.52 -0.79
C LEU A 92 -7.92 8.36 0.21
N ILE A 93 -6.70 7.87 0.45
CA ILE A 93 -6.42 6.84 1.45
C ILE A 93 -6.72 7.35 2.86
N TRP A 94 -6.30 8.57 3.18
CA TRP A 94 -6.65 9.24 4.44
C TRP A 94 -8.17 9.35 4.58
N MET A 95 -8.86 9.80 3.54
CA MET A 95 -10.32 9.98 3.55
C MET A 95 -11.06 8.68 3.85
N THR A 96 -10.72 7.55 3.19
CA THR A 96 -11.37 6.26 3.46
C THR A 96 -11.15 5.77 4.90
N ARG A 97 -9.97 5.99 5.47
CA ARG A 97 -9.63 5.66 6.87
C ARG A 97 -10.46 6.52 7.84
N SER A 98 -10.74 7.76 7.46
CA SER A 98 -11.40 8.78 8.28
C SER A 98 -12.93 8.82 8.19
N LEU A 99 -13.57 8.12 7.23
CA LEU A 99 -15.02 8.20 6.95
C LEU A 99 -15.92 8.01 8.18
N ARG A 100 -15.57 7.09 9.10
CA ARG A 100 -16.36 6.84 10.32
C ARG A 100 -16.43 8.07 11.24
N ASN A 101 -15.41 8.91 11.21
CA ASN A 101 -15.29 10.08 12.08
C ASN A 101 -15.73 11.38 11.40
N LYS A 102 -15.99 11.36 10.07
CA LYS A 102 -16.57 12.50 9.34
C LYS A 102 -17.95 12.92 9.86
N GLY A 103 -18.70 11.99 10.47
CA GLY A 103 -20.09 12.22 10.87
C GLY A 103 -21.11 11.84 9.79
N LEU A 104 -20.72 11.00 8.84
CA LEU A 104 -21.64 10.41 7.88
C LEU A 104 -22.58 9.41 8.57
N ARG A 105 -23.77 9.23 7.98
CA ARG A 105 -24.64 8.10 8.32
C ARG A 105 -23.92 6.80 8.00
N LEU A 106 -24.08 5.77 8.85
CA LEU A 106 -23.42 4.47 8.66
C LEU A 106 -23.69 3.84 7.28
N SER A 107 -24.91 4.02 6.75
CA SER A 107 -25.29 3.53 5.41
C SER A 107 -24.55 4.21 4.26
N ALA A 108 -24.00 5.41 4.47
CA ALA A 108 -23.23 6.13 3.46
C ALA A 108 -21.74 5.74 3.43
N ILE A 109 -21.24 5.02 4.45
CA ILE A 109 -19.81 4.70 4.56
C ILE A 109 -19.38 3.69 3.49
N ALA A 110 -20.12 2.59 3.32
CA ALA A 110 -19.72 1.55 2.38
C ALA A 110 -19.72 2.02 0.91
N PRO A 111 -20.75 2.73 0.41
CA PRO A 111 -20.73 3.28 -0.94
C PRO A 111 -19.54 4.23 -1.18
N GLU A 112 -19.20 5.05 -0.19
CA GLU A 112 -18.09 6.00 -0.30
C GLU A 112 -16.72 5.29 -0.33
N LYS A 113 -16.54 4.23 0.49
CA LYS A 113 -15.36 3.37 0.42
C LYS A 113 -15.19 2.73 -0.95
N VAL A 114 -16.27 2.22 -1.53
CA VAL A 114 -16.27 1.63 -2.89
C VAL A 114 -15.90 2.68 -3.94
N ARG A 115 -16.46 3.89 -3.85
CA ARG A 115 -16.14 5.00 -4.77
C ARG A 115 -14.65 5.34 -4.71
N ILE A 116 -14.12 5.55 -3.51
CA ILE A 116 -12.70 5.86 -3.30
C ILE A 116 -11.80 4.73 -3.79
N ALA A 117 -12.13 3.46 -3.48
CA ALA A 117 -11.31 2.32 -3.89
C ALA A 117 -11.24 2.16 -5.42
N LYS A 118 -12.35 2.40 -6.12
CA LYS A 118 -12.37 2.42 -7.59
C LYS A 118 -11.50 3.52 -8.17
N LEU A 119 -11.51 4.71 -7.56
CA LEU A 119 -10.69 5.83 -7.99
C LEU A 119 -9.20 5.54 -7.78
N LEU A 120 -8.83 5.04 -6.60
CA LEU A 120 -7.47 4.59 -6.28
C LEU A 120 -6.97 3.55 -7.29
N LEU A 121 -7.75 2.50 -7.56
CA LEU A 121 -7.34 1.46 -8.50
C LEU A 121 -7.23 1.98 -9.94
N LYS A 122 -8.12 2.88 -10.36
CA LYS A 122 -8.15 3.43 -11.72
C LYS A 122 -6.96 4.35 -11.99
N ASP A 123 -6.71 5.29 -11.09
CA ASP A 123 -5.83 6.43 -11.37
C ASP A 123 -4.45 6.30 -10.69
N TYR A 124 -4.30 5.46 -9.66
CA TYR A 124 -3.09 5.42 -8.84
C TYR A 124 -2.47 4.03 -8.66
N SER A 125 -3.00 2.98 -9.30
CA SER A 125 -2.51 1.60 -9.10
C SER A 125 -1.04 1.37 -9.46
N MET A 126 -0.41 2.29 -10.20
CA MET A 126 1.01 2.25 -10.56
C MET A 126 1.90 3.12 -9.68
N ALA A 127 1.34 3.88 -8.73
CA ALA A 127 2.12 4.77 -7.87
C ALA A 127 3.05 3.97 -6.93
N SER A 128 4.25 4.50 -6.68
CA SER A 128 5.25 3.89 -5.78
C SER A 128 4.83 3.90 -4.31
N TRP A 129 3.90 4.76 -3.92
CA TRP A 129 3.32 4.80 -2.56
C TRP A 129 2.08 3.90 -2.41
N PHE A 130 1.64 3.20 -3.46
CA PHE A 130 0.33 2.52 -3.48
C PHE A 130 0.19 1.34 -2.50
N GLY A 131 1.26 0.93 -1.81
CA GLY A 131 1.19 -0.09 -0.77
C GLY A 131 0.18 0.24 0.34
N ASP A 132 0.03 1.52 0.70
CA ASP A 132 -1.01 1.98 1.64
C ASP A 132 -2.44 1.79 1.10
N GLY A 133 -2.60 1.79 -0.23
CA GLY A 133 -3.83 1.51 -0.93
C GLY A 133 -4.19 0.02 -0.86
N VAL A 134 -3.20 -0.85 -1.02
CA VAL A 134 -3.33 -2.31 -0.85
C VAL A 134 -3.86 -2.64 0.55
N ASP A 135 -3.21 -2.10 1.58
CA ASP A 135 -3.65 -2.26 2.97
C ASP A 135 -5.09 -1.78 3.18
N SER A 136 -5.45 -0.67 2.53
CA SER A 136 -6.80 -0.15 2.61
C SER A 136 -7.83 -1.07 1.97
N PHE A 137 -7.51 -1.70 0.83
CA PHE A 137 -8.42 -2.63 0.17
C PHE A 137 -8.65 -3.87 1.02
N VAL A 138 -7.59 -4.46 1.58
CA VAL A 138 -7.69 -5.63 2.44
C VAL A 138 -8.49 -5.33 3.72
N ARG A 139 -8.20 -4.21 4.39
CA ARG A 139 -8.93 -3.77 5.58
C ARG A 139 -10.42 -3.57 5.31
N ASP A 140 -10.76 -2.95 4.18
CA ASP A 140 -12.13 -2.60 3.82
C ASP A 140 -12.85 -3.69 3.03
N ARG A 141 -12.28 -4.90 2.91
CA ARG A 141 -12.81 -6.03 2.12
C ARG A 141 -14.29 -6.32 2.34
N LYS A 142 -14.80 -6.19 3.57
CA LYS A 142 -16.23 -6.38 3.88
C LYS A 142 -17.15 -5.38 3.18
N HIS A 143 -16.66 -4.18 2.88
CA HIS A 143 -17.39 -3.15 2.16
C HIS A 143 -17.17 -3.24 0.65
N LEU A 144 -15.97 -3.63 0.22
CA LEU A 144 -15.58 -3.67 -1.19
C LEU A 144 -16.04 -4.95 -1.92
N GLY A 145 -16.25 -6.03 -1.18
CA GLY A 145 -16.52 -7.35 -1.73
C GLY A 145 -15.22 -8.13 -1.96
N GLN A 146 -15.23 -9.40 -1.58
CA GLN A 146 -14.03 -10.24 -1.58
C GLN A 146 -13.47 -10.45 -3.00
N GLU A 147 -14.32 -10.81 -3.96
CA GLU A 147 -13.92 -11.00 -5.36
C GLU A 147 -13.31 -9.72 -5.95
N TRP A 148 -13.93 -8.56 -5.68
CA TRP A 148 -13.40 -7.29 -6.15
C TRP A 148 -12.01 -7.00 -5.58
N VAL A 149 -11.78 -7.30 -4.29
CA VAL A 149 -10.45 -7.13 -3.67
C VAL A 149 -9.43 -8.07 -4.30
N LEU A 150 -9.76 -9.35 -4.52
CA LEU A 150 -8.86 -10.30 -5.18
C LEU A 150 -8.45 -9.79 -6.58
N ASP A 151 -9.42 -9.35 -7.38
CA ASP A 151 -9.14 -8.81 -8.72
C ASP A 151 -8.35 -7.51 -8.69
N ALA A 152 -8.62 -6.63 -7.71
CA ALA A 152 -7.86 -5.41 -7.51
C ALA A 152 -6.39 -5.72 -7.17
N LEU A 153 -6.12 -6.66 -6.25
CA LEU A 153 -4.76 -7.07 -5.88
C LEU A 153 -4.03 -7.71 -7.06
N ARG A 154 -4.67 -8.60 -7.82
CA ARG A 154 -4.10 -9.19 -9.04
C ARG A 154 -3.74 -8.11 -10.06
N ARG A 155 -4.62 -7.12 -10.25
CA ARG A 155 -4.36 -5.99 -11.15
C ARG A 155 -3.15 -5.18 -10.69
N VAL A 156 -3.10 -4.79 -9.41
CA VAL A 156 -1.99 -3.99 -8.86
C VAL A 156 -0.67 -4.74 -8.97
N ALA A 157 -0.64 -6.03 -8.58
CA ALA A 157 0.55 -6.88 -8.73
C ALA A 157 1.05 -6.96 -10.18
N LYS A 158 0.16 -6.84 -11.17
CA LYS A 158 0.50 -6.89 -12.59
C LYS A 158 1.00 -5.55 -13.13
N VAL A 159 0.42 -4.43 -12.69
CA VAL A 159 0.68 -3.10 -13.32
C VAL A 159 1.65 -2.23 -12.55
N ASN A 160 1.78 -2.41 -11.23
CA ASN A 160 2.69 -1.63 -10.42
C ASN A 160 4.14 -2.06 -10.70
N LYS A 161 5.06 -1.09 -10.76
CA LYS A 161 6.48 -1.34 -11.06
C LYS A 161 7.32 -1.58 -9.80
N ASP A 162 6.80 -1.24 -8.63
CA ASP A 162 7.50 -1.42 -7.37
C ASP A 162 7.45 -2.89 -6.93
N HIS A 163 8.64 -3.47 -6.77
CA HIS A 163 8.82 -4.88 -6.46
C HIS A 163 8.24 -5.24 -5.09
N SER A 164 8.31 -4.34 -4.11
CA SER A 164 7.76 -4.53 -2.77
C SER A 164 6.23 -4.48 -2.79
N ILE A 165 5.62 -3.59 -3.57
CA ILE A 165 4.15 -3.52 -3.73
C ILE A 165 3.62 -4.75 -4.46
N GLN A 166 4.33 -5.23 -5.49
CA GLN A 166 3.99 -6.48 -6.15
C GLN A 166 4.00 -7.65 -5.14
N ALA A 167 5.05 -7.74 -4.33
CA ALA A 167 5.18 -8.75 -3.28
C ALA A 167 4.05 -8.65 -2.24
N GLN A 168 3.71 -7.43 -1.78
CA GLN A 168 2.60 -7.19 -0.87
C GLN A 168 1.29 -7.74 -1.42
N CYS A 169 0.96 -7.39 -2.68
CA CYS A 169 -0.27 -7.86 -3.31
C CYS A 169 -0.35 -9.37 -3.38
N LYS A 170 0.76 -10.03 -3.76
CA LYS A 170 0.84 -11.50 -3.83
C LYS A 170 0.71 -12.14 -2.46
N TYR A 171 1.35 -11.56 -1.43
CA TYR A 171 1.26 -12.04 -0.06
C TYR A 171 -0.17 -11.95 0.49
N GLU A 172 -0.84 -10.81 0.29
CA GLU A 172 -2.23 -10.63 0.68
C GLU A 172 -3.16 -11.57 -0.10
N LEU A 173 -2.92 -11.78 -1.40
CA LEU A 173 -3.65 -12.77 -2.21
C LEU A 173 -3.53 -14.18 -1.61
N VAL A 174 -2.33 -14.64 -1.25
CA VAL A 174 -2.13 -15.96 -0.60
C VAL A 174 -2.98 -16.07 0.66
N GLY A 175 -2.95 -15.05 1.54
CA GLY A 175 -3.70 -15.04 2.79
C GLY A 175 -5.23 -15.00 2.62
N LEU A 176 -5.72 -14.49 1.49
CA LEU A 176 -7.13 -14.48 1.12
C LEU A 176 -7.57 -15.78 0.44
N LEU A 177 -6.80 -16.25 -0.55
CA LEU A 177 -7.10 -17.44 -1.35
C LEU A 177 -7.10 -18.72 -0.51
N ARG A 178 -6.19 -18.85 0.46
CA ARG A 178 -6.17 -20.01 1.39
C ARG A 178 -7.40 -20.12 2.29
N LYS A 179 -8.20 -19.05 2.41
CA LYS A 179 -9.47 -19.04 3.15
C LYS A 179 -10.67 -19.36 2.26
N LEU A 180 -10.48 -19.42 0.95
CA LEU A 180 -11.51 -19.86 0.02
C LEU A 180 -11.57 -21.38 -0.03
N GLU A 181 -12.74 -21.90 -0.33
CA GLU A 181 -12.90 -23.30 -0.72
C GLU A 181 -12.59 -23.44 -2.22
N GLY A 182 -11.97 -24.55 -2.59
CA GLY A 182 -11.77 -24.91 -4.00
C GLY A 182 -10.31 -25.10 -4.39
N LYS A 183 -10.08 -26.13 -5.19
CA LYS A 183 -8.75 -26.54 -5.65
C LYS A 183 -8.00 -25.41 -6.39
N GLN A 184 -8.70 -24.65 -7.23
CA GLN A 184 -8.07 -23.58 -8.01
C GLN A 184 -7.51 -22.45 -7.12
N ALA A 185 -8.22 -22.06 -6.06
CA ALA A 185 -7.73 -21.02 -5.15
C ALA A 185 -6.49 -21.48 -4.38
N LEU A 186 -6.45 -22.76 -3.99
CA LEU A 186 -5.28 -23.36 -3.34
C LEU A 186 -4.08 -23.44 -4.30
N GLU A 187 -4.30 -23.89 -5.54
CA GLU A 187 -3.24 -23.96 -6.56
C GLU A 187 -2.67 -22.56 -6.88
N GLU A 188 -3.53 -21.54 -6.97
CA GLU A 188 -3.08 -20.15 -7.14
C GLU A 188 -2.27 -19.65 -5.93
N ALA A 189 -2.74 -19.93 -4.71
CA ALA A 189 -2.02 -19.57 -3.50
C ALA A 189 -0.63 -20.23 -3.41
N ASP A 190 -0.54 -21.52 -3.76
CA ASP A 190 0.73 -22.26 -3.76
C ASP A 190 1.70 -21.71 -4.82
N ALA A 191 1.20 -21.36 -6.01
CA ALA A 191 2.00 -20.73 -7.05
C ALA A 191 2.52 -19.35 -6.63
N LEU A 192 1.68 -18.50 -6.06
CA LEU A 192 2.06 -17.18 -5.55
C LEU A 192 3.07 -17.27 -4.41
N MET A 193 2.91 -18.26 -3.53
CA MET A 193 3.86 -18.53 -2.45
C MET A 193 5.24 -18.96 -2.99
N ALA A 194 5.27 -19.85 -4.00
CA ALA A 194 6.51 -20.22 -4.66
C ALA A 194 7.19 -19.00 -5.32
N GLU A 195 6.41 -18.18 -6.02
CA GLU A 195 6.91 -16.96 -6.67
C GLU A 195 7.46 -15.95 -5.66
N LEU A 196 6.79 -15.73 -4.52
CA LEU A 196 7.27 -14.85 -3.45
C LEU A 196 8.63 -15.27 -2.90
N LEU A 197 8.86 -16.58 -2.79
CA LEU A 197 10.10 -17.14 -2.25
C LEU A 197 11.25 -17.14 -3.24
N ASP A 198 10.95 -17.15 -4.54
CA ASP A 198 11.93 -17.19 -5.61
C ASP A 198 12.28 -15.78 -6.11
N HIS A 199 11.26 -15.04 -6.54
CA HIS A 199 11.45 -13.75 -7.21
C HIS A 199 11.45 -12.56 -6.24
N TYR A 200 10.79 -12.67 -5.08
CA TYR A 200 10.61 -11.56 -4.13
C TYR A 200 11.31 -11.79 -2.79
N ALA A 201 12.29 -12.69 -2.76
CA ALA A 201 12.94 -13.18 -1.54
C ALA A 201 13.62 -12.10 -0.69
N ASP A 202 13.98 -10.97 -1.31
CA ASP A 202 14.67 -9.83 -0.70
C ASP A 202 13.73 -8.72 -0.20
N THR A 203 12.43 -8.82 -0.50
CA THR A 203 11.38 -7.92 -0.02
C THR A 203 10.88 -8.31 1.36
N GLU A 204 10.26 -7.36 2.08
CA GLU A 204 9.60 -7.63 3.37
C GLU A 204 8.64 -8.84 3.29
N TYR A 205 7.85 -8.92 2.23
CA TYR A 205 6.85 -9.98 2.06
C TYR A 205 7.48 -11.33 1.67
N GLY A 206 8.63 -11.34 1.00
CA GLY A 206 9.44 -12.54 0.82
C GLY A 206 9.97 -13.07 2.16
N PHE A 207 10.45 -12.18 3.04
CA PHE A 207 10.85 -12.56 4.41
C PHE A 207 9.68 -13.10 5.22
N ARG A 208 8.51 -12.43 5.19
CA ARG A 208 7.30 -12.91 5.87
C ARG A 208 6.89 -14.30 5.36
N MET A 209 6.90 -14.52 4.05
CA MET A 209 6.56 -15.83 3.46
C MET A 209 7.55 -16.93 3.86
N ARG A 210 8.84 -16.61 3.95
CA ARG A 210 9.86 -17.53 4.47
C ARG A 210 9.64 -17.85 5.95
N ALA A 211 9.31 -16.83 6.75
CA ALA A 211 8.99 -16.99 8.16
C ALA A 211 7.80 -17.92 8.38
N GLU A 212 6.74 -17.84 7.56
CA GLU A 212 5.59 -18.75 7.64
C GLU A 212 5.93 -20.23 7.39
N ARG A 213 7.02 -20.51 6.67
CA ARG A 213 7.52 -21.90 6.45
C ARG A 213 8.47 -22.38 7.54
N THR A 214 8.91 -21.49 8.43
CA THR A 214 9.90 -21.83 9.46
C THR A 214 9.26 -22.74 10.50
N ARG A 215 9.87 -23.88 10.78
CA ARG A 215 9.40 -24.84 11.79
C ARG A 215 10.24 -24.74 13.05
N PRO A 216 9.73 -25.17 14.22
CA PRO A 216 10.50 -25.18 15.46
C PRO A 216 11.84 -25.93 15.35
N GLU A 217 11.93 -26.95 14.50
CA GLU A 217 13.16 -27.70 14.22
C GLU A 217 14.25 -26.87 13.56
N ASP A 218 13.83 -25.85 12.80
CA ASP A 218 14.72 -24.92 12.09
C ASP A 218 15.28 -23.85 13.06
N LEU A 219 14.72 -23.73 14.27
CA LEU A 219 15.08 -22.74 15.31
C LEU A 219 15.93 -23.30 16.47
N LYS A 220 16.45 -24.53 16.33
CA LYS A 220 17.25 -25.19 17.38
C LYS A 220 18.69 -24.66 17.45
N PRO A 221 19.36 -24.71 18.62
CA PRO A 221 20.78 -24.38 18.72
C PRO A 221 21.63 -25.13 17.68
N GLY A 222 22.57 -24.42 17.05
CA GLY A 222 23.41 -24.94 15.98
C GLY A 222 22.78 -24.90 14.58
N LYS A 223 21.51 -24.47 14.44
CA LYS A 223 20.92 -24.10 13.14
C LYS A 223 21.25 -22.66 12.78
N GLU A 224 21.20 -22.36 11.49
CA GLU A 224 21.30 -20.99 11.00
C GLU A 224 20.09 -20.20 11.47
N ALA A 225 20.33 -19.06 12.11
CA ALA A 225 19.25 -18.17 12.55
C ALA A 225 18.48 -17.64 11.31
N PRO A 226 17.14 -17.62 11.33
CA PRO A 226 16.35 -17.12 10.22
C PRO A 226 16.74 -15.69 9.85
N GLU A 227 16.78 -15.42 8.55
CA GLU A 227 16.96 -14.07 8.04
C GLU A 227 15.73 -13.23 8.35
N PHE A 228 15.95 -11.97 8.74
CA PHE A 228 14.89 -11.01 8.98
C PHE A 228 15.31 -9.62 8.53
N LEU A 229 14.32 -8.80 8.15
CA LEU A 229 14.49 -7.37 7.92
C LEU A 229 14.06 -6.62 9.18
N GLY A 230 14.90 -5.72 9.67
CA GLY A 230 14.60 -4.84 10.79
C GLY A 230 14.82 -3.38 10.41
N ARG A 231 14.20 -2.48 11.16
CA ARG A 231 14.43 -1.03 11.09
C ARG A 231 14.91 -0.53 12.43
N THR A 232 15.99 0.24 12.45
CA THR A 232 16.51 0.86 13.68
C THR A 232 15.61 2.02 14.14
N ILE A 233 15.82 2.49 15.37
CA ILE A 233 15.14 3.68 15.90
C ILE A 233 15.44 4.95 15.07
N ASP A 234 16.60 4.97 14.41
CA ASP A 234 17.04 6.07 13.54
C ASP A 234 16.52 5.92 12.10
N GLY A 235 15.71 4.87 11.82
CA GLY A 235 15.07 4.66 10.52
C GLY A 235 15.91 3.90 9.50
N HIS A 236 17.05 3.31 9.88
CA HIS A 236 17.87 2.52 8.97
C HIS A 236 17.38 1.08 8.87
N ASP A 237 17.19 0.58 7.65
CA ASP A 237 16.87 -0.82 7.40
C ASP A 237 18.14 -1.67 7.52
N PHE A 238 18.03 -2.87 8.09
CA PHE A 238 19.11 -3.85 8.20
C PHE A 238 18.59 -5.28 8.08
N LYS A 239 19.50 -6.20 7.70
CA LYS A 239 19.29 -7.66 7.70
C LYS A 239 20.22 -8.34 8.69
N LEU A 240 19.88 -9.54 9.16
CA LEU A 240 20.77 -10.31 10.04
C LEU A 240 22.07 -10.69 9.31
N SER A 241 22.01 -10.94 8.01
CA SER A 241 23.20 -11.21 7.19
C SER A 241 24.19 -10.04 7.12
N ASP A 242 23.76 -8.79 7.31
CA ASP A 242 24.66 -7.62 7.33
C ASP A 242 25.70 -7.69 8.46
N TYR A 243 25.46 -8.53 9.46
CA TYR A 243 26.33 -8.75 10.61
C TYR A 243 27.16 -10.03 10.55
N ARG A 244 27.21 -10.72 9.39
CA ARG A 244 28.07 -11.90 9.22
C ARG A 244 29.54 -11.55 9.54
N GLY A 245 30.22 -12.48 10.21
CA GLY A 245 31.58 -12.27 10.72
C GLY A 245 31.65 -11.58 12.09
N LYS A 246 30.53 -11.15 12.67
CA LYS A 246 30.45 -10.62 14.04
C LYS A 246 29.71 -11.61 14.95
N VAL A 247 29.96 -11.49 16.26
CA VAL A 247 29.10 -12.11 17.28
C VAL A 247 27.88 -11.21 17.48
N VAL A 248 26.69 -11.75 17.27
CA VAL A 248 25.42 -11.02 17.36
C VAL A 248 24.60 -11.59 18.51
N LEU A 249 24.11 -10.71 19.38
CA LEU A 249 23.10 -11.03 20.38
C LEU A 249 21.76 -10.45 19.91
N ILE A 250 20.73 -11.30 19.82
CA ILE A 250 19.37 -10.89 19.50
C ILE A 250 18.57 -10.88 20.81
N ASP A 251 18.11 -9.71 21.21
CA ASP A 251 17.28 -9.51 22.40
C ASP A 251 15.83 -9.23 22.01
N PHE A 252 14.91 -10.03 22.54
CA PHE A 252 13.47 -9.88 22.31
C PHE A 252 12.85 -9.15 23.50
N TYR A 253 12.70 -7.82 23.39
CA TYR A 253 12.20 -6.96 24.47
C TYR A 253 11.05 -6.04 24.00
N GLY A 254 10.36 -5.38 24.94
CA GLY A 254 9.33 -4.39 24.65
C GLY A 254 9.07 -3.43 25.83
N PHE A 255 8.51 -2.25 25.55
CA PHE A 255 8.15 -1.19 26.54
C PHE A 255 6.73 -1.34 27.11
N TRP A 256 6.10 -2.50 26.88
CA TRP A 256 4.79 -2.91 27.39
C TRP A 256 4.48 -2.47 28.83
#